data_AF-A0A2A4VSX1-F1
#
_entry.id   AF-A0A2A4VSX1-F1
#
_cell.length_a   1.000
_cell.length_b   1.000
_cell.length_c   1.000
_cell.angle_alpha   90.00
_cell.angle_beta   90.00
_cell.angle_gamma   90.00
#
_symmetry.space_group_name_H-M   'P 1'
#
loop_
_entity.id
_entity.type
_entity.pdbx_description
1 polymer ?
#
loop_
_entity_poly.entity_id
_entity_poly.type
_entity_poly.pdbx_seq_one_letter_code
_entity_poly.pdbx_strand_id
1 'polypeptide(L)'
;MIVNSKVDEMIVNEIAAKELRIAAENCTAAEVELKDAEFKYQKLVQFRQDYVDRFDNEMKHYVAEDTHQGFRSFFSRLDVVIFEQQDIIASFEQKVKIQRQLLNECKKNSPFLEEEANEALALH
;
A
#
# COMPACT_ATOMS: atom_id res chain seq x y z
N MET A 1 -10.19 0.92 49.51
CA MET A 1 -9.48 1.76 48.51
C MET A 1 -8.62 0.94 47.53
N ILE A 2 -8.31 -0.33 47.80
CA ILE A 2 -7.47 -1.21 46.94
C ILE A 2 -8.23 -1.75 45.70
N VAL A 3 -9.57 -1.82 45.76
CA VAL A 3 -10.40 -2.36 44.67
C VAL A 3 -10.46 -1.43 43.45
N ASN A 4 -10.31 -0.11 43.65
CA ASN A 4 -10.36 0.87 42.57
C ASN A 4 -9.14 0.76 41.64
N SER A 5 -7.93 0.59 42.18
CA SER A 5 -6.72 0.59 41.35
C SER A 5 -6.62 -0.64 40.44
N LYS A 6 -7.16 -1.78 40.86
CA LYS A 6 -7.14 -3.02 40.05
C LYS A 6 -8.12 -2.97 38.89
N VAL A 7 -9.25 -2.27 39.08
CA VAL A 7 -10.23 -2.00 38.01
C VAL A 7 -9.67 -0.96 37.04
N ASP A 8 -9.02 0.10 37.55
CA ASP A 8 -8.36 1.12 36.71
C ASP A 8 -7.25 0.50 35.84
N GLU A 9 -6.43 -0.39 36.40
CA GLU A 9 -5.37 -1.10 35.67
C GLU A 9 -5.92 -2.04 34.59
N MET A 10 -7.03 -2.74 34.88
CA MET A 10 -7.72 -3.60 33.91
C MET A 10 -8.30 -2.78 32.75
N ILE A 11 -8.90 -1.62 33.03
CA ILE A 11 -9.43 -0.71 32.01
C ILE A 11 -8.31 -0.18 31.11
N VAL A 12 -7.18 0.23 31.70
CA VAL A 12 -6.01 0.71 30.94
C VAL A 12 -5.47 -0.38 30.00
N ASN A 13 -5.36 -1.62 30.48
CA ASN A 13 -4.89 -2.74 29.67
C ASN A 13 -5.86 -3.08 28.52
N GLU A 14 -7.17 -3.03 28.77
CA GLU A 14 -8.18 -3.27 27.73
C GLU A 14 -8.17 -2.19 26.65
N ILE A 15 -7.98 -0.92 27.04
CA ILE A 15 -7.81 0.19 26.10
C ILE A 15 -6.53 -0.01 25.27
N ALA A 16 -5.41 -0.33 25.90
CA ALA A 16 -4.15 -0.57 25.21
C ALA A 16 -4.23 -1.76 24.23
N ALA A 17 -4.91 -2.84 24.61
CA ALA A 17 -5.16 -4.00 23.75
C ALA A 17 -5.95 -3.60 22.49
N LYS A 18 -7.01 -2.81 22.69
CA LYS A 18 -7.87 -2.33 21.61
C LYS A 18 -7.11 -1.39 20.67
N GLU A 19 -6.30 -0.48 21.20
CA GLU A 19 -5.45 0.41 20.41
C GLU A 19 -4.42 -0.37 19.59
N LEU A 20 -3.76 -1.37 20.19
CA LEU A 20 -2.82 -2.24 19.50
C LEU A 20 -3.49 -2.99 18.33
N ARG A 21 -4.69 -3.55 18.56
CA ARG A 21 -5.45 -4.24 17.52
C ARG A 21 -5.82 -3.31 16.36
N ILE A 22 -6.33 -2.11 16.66
CA ILE A 22 -6.67 -1.11 15.64
C ILE A 22 -5.43 -0.69 14.85
N ALA A 23 -4.30 -0.47 15.52
CA ALA A 23 -3.05 -0.12 14.85
C ALA A 23 -2.57 -1.25 13.92
N ALA A 24 -2.69 -2.51 14.34
CA ALA A 24 -2.36 -3.66 13.52
C ALA A 24 -3.26 -3.77 12.28
N GLU A 25 -4.58 -3.66 12.46
CA GLU A 25 -5.57 -3.67 11.36
C GLU A 25 -5.29 -2.56 10.34
N ASN A 26 -5.02 -1.34 10.81
CA ASN A 26 -4.71 -0.21 9.94
C ASN A 26 -3.38 -0.38 9.19
N CYS A 27 -2.38 -0.99 9.83
CA CYS A 27 -1.11 -1.30 9.20
C CYS A 27 -1.29 -2.33 8.07
N THR A 28 -2.01 -3.42 8.33
CA THR A 28 -2.33 -4.43 7.32
C THR A 28 -3.11 -3.83 6.16
N ALA A 29 -4.12 -3.01 6.43
CA ALA A 29 -4.90 -2.34 5.38
C ALA A 29 -4.04 -1.43 4.50
N ALA A 30 -3.14 -0.63 5.10
CA ALA A 30 -2.21 0.21 4.35
C ALA A 30 -1.24 -0.60 3.47
N GLU A 31 -0.76 -1.74 3.96
CA GLU A 31 0.10 -2.63 3.18
C GLU A 31 -0.63 -3.29 2.00
N VAL A 32 -1.90 -3.63 2.17
CA VAL A 32 -2.75 -4.14 1.08
C VAL A 32 -2.96 -3.08 0.00
N GLU A 33 -3.25 -1.83 0.39
CA GLU A 33 -3.39 -0.72 -0.55
C GLU A 33 -2.10 -0.46 -1.33
N LEU A 34 -0.94 -0.51 -0.67
CA LEU A 34 0.36 -0.38 -1.32
C LEU A 34 0.57 -1.50 -2.36
N LYS A 35 0.34 -2.76 -1.98
CA LYS A 35 0.48 -3.91 -2.90
C LYS A 35 -0.42 -3.80 -4.12
N ASP A 36 -1.67 -3.36 -3.94
CA ASP A 36 -2.60 -3.15 -5.05
C ASP A 36 -2.12 -2.02 -5.99
N ALA A 37 -1.60 -0.94 -5.43
CA ALA A 37 -1.03 0.16 -6.22
C ALA A 37 0.22 -0.27 -7.01
N GLU A 38 1.12 -1.03 -6.39
CA GLU A 38 2.29 -1.61 -7.05
C GLU A 38 1.90 -2.57 -8.17
N PHE A 39 0.87 -3.42 -7.94
CA PHE A 39 0.35 -4.32 -8.95
C PHE A 39 -0.22 -3.56 -10.16
N LYS A 40 -1.01 -2.50 -9.92
CA LYS A 40 -1.54 -1.62 -10.99
C LYS A 40 -0.42 -0.96 -11.78
N TYR A 41 0.61 -0.46 -11.10
CA TYR A 41 1.78 0.11 -11.76
C TYR A 41 2.48 -0.92 -12.67
N GLN A 42 2.73 -2.13 -12.17
CA GLN A 42 3.33 -3.20 -12.97
C GLN A 42 2.50 -3.51 -14.23
N LYS A 43 1.17 -3.51 -14.11
CA LYS A 43 0.27 -3.68 -15.26
C LYS A 43 0.40 -2.55 -16.28
N LEU A 44 0.50 -1.30 -15.84
CA LEU A 44 0.68 -0.16 -16.73
C LEU A 44 2.02 -0.21 -17.46
N VAL A 45 3.10 -0.55 -16.76
CA VAL A 45 4.44 -0.69 -17.35
C VAL A 45 4.49 -1.85 -18.35
N GLN A 46 3.89 -3.00 -18.01
CA GLN A 46 3.77 -4.13 -18.93
C GLN A 46 2.97 -3.74 -20.18
N PHE A 47 1.81 -3.13 -19.99
CA PHE A 47 0.97 -2.68 -21.10
C PHE A 47 1.69 -1.68 -22.00
N ARG A 48 2.48 -0.77 -21.42
CA ARG A 48 3.33 0.15 -22.18
C ARG A 48 4.34 -0.60 -23.04
N GLN A 49 5.04 -1.59 -22.49
CA GLN A 49 6.00 -2.38 -23.24
C GLN A 49 5.34 -3.15 -24.38
N ASP A 50 4.23 -3.83 -24.11
CA ASP A 50 3.46 -4.56 -25.12
C ASP A 50 3.01 -3.62 -26.26
N TYR A 51 2.69 -2.37 -25.93
CA TYR A 51 2.29 -1.36 -26.90
C TYR A 51 3.47 -0.86 -27.76
N VAL A 52 4.66 -0.70 -27.18
CA VAL A 52 5.90 -0.42 -27.94
C VAL A 52 6.21 -1.56 -28.90
N ASP A 53 6.16 -2.80 -28.42
CA ASP A 53 6.48 -3.97 -29.23
C ASP A 53 5.52 -4.10 -30.43
N ARG A 54 4.23 -3.80 -30.24
CA ARG A 54 3.24 -3.74 -31.32
C ARG A 54 3.56 -2.63 -32.32
N PHE A 55 3.88 -1.42 -31.83
CA PHE A 55 4.25 -0.31 -32.70
C PHE A 55 5.47 -0.66 -33.56
N ASP A 56 6.54 -1.17 -32.94
CA ASP A 56 7.77 -1.55 -33.64
C ASP A 56 7.52 -2.66 -34.67
N ASN A 57 6.57 -3.56 -34.40
CA ASN A 57 6.17 -4.58 -35.35
C ASN A 57 5.36 -4.01 -36.52
N GLU A 58 4.42 -3.12 -36.26
CA GLU A 58 3.63 -2.44 -37.30
C GLU A 58 4.52 -1.56 -38.19
N MET A 59 5.51 -0.87 -37.61
CA MET A 59 6.49 -0.05 -38.34
C MET A 59 7.28 -0.81 -39.40
N LYS A 60 7.54 -2.11 -39.19
CA LYS A 60 8.21 -2.97 -40.20
C LYS A 60 7.40 -3.12 -41.48
N HIS A 61 6.09 -2.84 -41.44
CA HIS A 61 5.18 -3.01 -42.56
C HIS A 61 4.83 -1.70 -43.30
N TYR A 62 5.55 -0.60 -43.03
CA TYR A 62 5.34 0.74 -43.61
C TYR A 62 3.95 1.31 -43.30
N VAL A 63 3.87 2.10 -42.23
CA VAL A 63 2.59 2.65 -41.74
C VAL A 63 2.47 4.13 -42.09
N ALA A 64 1.24 4.60 -42.28
CA ALA A 64 0.93 6.00 -42.57
C ALA A 64 1.30 6.94 -41.41
N GLU A 65 1.66 8.18 -41.75
CA GLU A 65 2.13 9.23 -40.82
C GLU A 65 1.09 9.57 -39.73
N ASP A 66 -0.22 9.51 -40.05
CA ASP A 66 -1.30 9.72 -39.08
C ASP A 66 -1.30 8.69 -37.94
N THR A 67 -0.93 7.46 -38.24
CA THR A 67 -0.81 6.40 -37.24
C THR A 67 0.31 6.72 -36.26
N HIS A 68 1.46 7.22 -36.74
CA HIS A 68 2.56 7.65 -35.86
C HIS A 68 2.15 8.73 -34.85
N GLN A 69 1.35 9.71 -35.28
CA GLN A 69 0.91 10.78 -34.39
C GLN A 69 -0.06 10.27 -33.31
N GLY A 70 -0.98 9.37 -33.68
CA GLY A 70 -1.89 8.71 -32.75
C GLY A 70 -1.14 7.91 -31.68
N PHE A 71 -0.15 7.12 -32.11
CA PHE A 71 0.72 6.33 -31.22
C PHE A 71 1.45 7.22 -30.21
N ARG A 72 2.15 8.27 -30.67
CA ARG A 72 2.87 9.20 -29.77
C ARG A 72 1.92 9.87 -28.76
N SER A 73 0.76 10.31 -29.22
CA SER A 73 -0.23 11.01 -28.37
C SER A 73 -0.85 10.11 -27.30
N PHE A 74 -1.03 8.82 -27.59
CA PHE A 74 -1.44 7.83 -26.60
C PHE A 74 -0.31 7.50 -25.62
N PHE A 75 0.91 7.33 -26.14
CA PHE A 75 2.08 7.01 -25.34
C PHE A 75 2.38 8.07 -24.29
N SER A 76 2.34 9.35 -24.66
CA SER A 76 2.53 10.45 -23.70
C SER A 76 1.46 10.45 -22.60
N ARG A 77 0.21 10.06 -22.91
CA ARG A 77 -0.85 9.94 -21.91
C ARG A 77 -0.63 8.75 -20.98
N LEU A 78 -0.19 7.62 -21.52
CA LEU A 78 0.15 6.45 -20.73
C LEU A 78 1.33 6.73 -19.78
N ASP A 79 2.35 7.46 -20.25
CA ASP A 79 3.49 7.89 -19.42
C ASP A 79 3.03 8.79 -18.25
N VAL A 80 2.09 9.71 -18.50
CA VAL A 80 1.50 10.55 -17.43
C VAL A 80 0.79 9.69 -16.39
N VAL A 81 -0.04 8.73 -16.82
CA VAL A 81 -0.76 7.83 -15.89
C VAL A 81 0.21 6.95 -15.09
N ILE A 82 1.29 6.47 -15.72
CA ILE A 82 2.34 5.72 -15.03
C ILE A 82 3.02 6.58 -13.96
N PHE A 83 3.33 7.84 -14.29
CA PHE A 83 3.91 8.78 -13.35
C PHE A 83 2.97 9.08 -12.17
N GLU A 84 1.69 9.38 -12.45
CA GLU A 84 0.67 9.58 -11.40
C GLU A 84 0.53 8.36 -10.50
N GLN A 85 0.62 7.14 -11.06
CA GLN A 85 0.58 5.91 -10.27
C GLN A 85 1.82 5.75 -9.37
N GLN A 86 3.00 6.24 -9.78
CA GLN A 86 4.19 6.26 -8.92
C GLN A 86 4.00 7.21 -7.73
N ASP A 87 3.38 8.38 -7.94
CA ASP A 87 3.04 9.31 -6.85
C ASP A 87 2.05 8.68 -5.86
N ILE A 88 1.07 7.92 -6.36
CA ILE A 88 0.15 7.15 -5.51
C ILE A 88 0.91 6.13 -4.67
N ILE A 89 1.84 5.37 -5.27
CA ILE A 89 2.68 4.40 -4.55
C ILE A 89 3.48 5.10 -3.44
N ALA A 90 4.14 6.21 -3.75
CA ALA A 90 4.92 6.97 -2.77
C ALA A 90 4.03 7.44 -1.58
N SER A 91 2.79 7.84 -1.86
CA SER A 91 1.85 8.21 -0.81
C SER A 91 1.47 7.03 0.10
N PHE A 92 1.30 5.83 -0.47
CA PHE A 92 1.00 4.62 0.30
C PHE A 92 2.22 4.09 1.06
N GLU A 93 3.42 4.19 0.51
CA GLU A 93 4.67 3.89 1.23
C GLU A 93 4.79 4.77 2.48
N GLN A 94 4.49 6.07 2.36
CA GLN A 94 4.46 6.98 3.49
C GLN A 94 3.37 6.58 4.51
N LYS A 95 2.17 6.21 4.05
CA LYS A 95 1.08 5.72 4.91
C LYS A 95 1.51 4.48 5.69
N VAL A 96 2.07 3.47 5.03
CA VAL A 96 2.59 2.24 5.66
C VAL A 96 3.66 2.57 6.69
N LYS A 97 4.60 3.47 6.37
CA LYS A 97 5.64 3.91 7.30
C LYS A 97 5.04 4.50 8.58
N ILE A 98 4.05 5.37 8.47
CA ILE A 98 3.37 5.99 9.62
C ILE A 98 2.63 4.92 10.44
N GLN A 99 1.87 4.03 9.80
CA GLN A 99 1.13 2.98 10.51
C GLN A 99 2.05 2.00 11.24
N ARG A 100 3.19 1.65 10.65
CA ARG A 100 4.21 0.83 11.32
C ARG A 100 4.82 1.53 12.53
N GLN A 101 5.04 2.85 12.46
CA GLN A 101 5.51 3.63 13.59
C GLN A 101 4.49 3.62 14.73
N LEU A 102 3.21 3.88 14.43
CA LEU A 102 2.13 3.84 15.41
C LEU A 102 1.99 2.45 16.05
N LEU A 103 2.02 1.38 15.26
CA LEU A 103 1.99 0.02 15.76
C LEU A 103 3.15 -0.26 16.73
N ASN A 104 4.36 0.17 16.38
CA ASN A 104 5.53 0.01 17.24
C ASN A 104 5.43 0.83 18.54
N GLU A 105 4.82 2.00 18.50
CA GLU A 105 4.54 2.81 19.70
C GLU A 105 3.51 2.12 20.60
N CYS A 106 2.41 1.59 20.05
CA CYS A 106 1.44 0.79 20.79
C CYS A 106 2.07 -0.45 21.44
N LYS A 107 2.94 -1.17 20.73
CA LYS A 107 3.67 -2.33 21.26
C LYS A 107 4.58 -1.95 22.43
N LYS A 108 5.33 -0.85 22.33
CA LYS A 108 6.21 -0.36 23.41
C LYS A 108 5.45 0.04 24.67
N ASN A 109 4.26 0.60 24.51
CA ASN A 109 3.41 1.02 25.63
C ASN A 109 2.62 -0.14 26.25
N SER A 110 2.64 -1.33 25.65
CA SER A 110 1.91 -2.49 26.15
C SER A 110 2.64 -3.82 25.89
N PRO A 111 3.83 -4.03 26.49
CA PRO A 111 4.69 -5.20 26.23
C PRO A 111 4.07 -6.54 26.67
N PHE A 112 3.06 -6.53 27.55
CA PHE A 112 2.36 -7.74 27.99
C PHE A 112 1.35 -8.28 26.98
N LEU A 113 1.04 -7.55 25.90
CA LEU A 113 0.04 -7.91 24.88
C LEU A 113 0.65 -8.25 23.51
N GLU A 114 1.99 -8.26 23.42
CA GLU A 114 2.69 -8.63 22.18
C GLU A 114 2.47 -10.09 21.77
N GLU A 115 2.22 -10.98 22.75
CA GLU A 115 1.98 -12.41 22.51
C GLU A 115 0.60 -12.66 21.87
N GLU A 116 -0.47 -12.02 22.37
CA GLU A 116 -1.83 -12.15 21.80
C GLU A 116 -1.96 -11.48 20.43
N ALA A 117 -1.28 -10.35 20.21
CA ALA A 117 -1.32 -9.64 18.93
C ALA A 117 -0.57 -10.38 17.81
N ASN A 118 0.50 -11.10 18.13
CA ASN A 118 1.23 -11.92 17.16
C ASN A 118 0.45 -13.19 16.76
N GLU A 119 -0.35 -13.77 17.65
CA GLU A 119 -1.27 -14.86 17.29
C GLU A 119 -2.39 -14.40 16.33
N ALA A 120 -2.94 -13.20 16.54
CA ALA A 120 -3.99 -12.66 15.67
C ALA A 120 -3.48 -12.30 14.26
N LEU A 121 -2.21 -11.89 14.13
CA LEU A 121 -1.57 -11.60 12.85
C LEU A 121 -1.09 -12.87 12.10
N ALA A 122 -0.89 -13.99 12.79
CA ALA A 122 -0.46 -15.25 12.17
C ALA A 122 -1.60 -16.07 11.54
N LEU A 123 -2.86 -15.68 11.79
CA LEU A 123 -4.06 -16.36 11.28
C LEU A 123 -4.63 -15.76 9.99
N HIS A 124 -3.97 -14.76 9.40
CA HIS A 124 -4.35 -14.10 8.15
C HIS A 124 -3.17 -14.03 7.17
#